data_AF-A0A4Q8RAJ0-F1
#
_entry.id   AF-A0A4Q8RAJ0-F1
#
_cell.length_a   1.000
_cell.length_b   1.000
_cell.length_c   1.000
_cell.angle_alpha   90.00
_cell.angle_beta   90.00
_cell.angle_gamma   90.00
#
_symmetry.space_group_name_H-M   'P 1'
#
loop_
_entity.id
_entity.type
_entity.pdbx_description
1 polymer ?
#
loop_
_entity_poly.entity_id
_entity_poly.type
_entity_poly.pdbx_seq_one_letter_code
_entity_poly.pdbx_strand_id
1 'polypeptide(L)'
;MAKAAKPFETEADLCKRFISALPEGWTPYNEHAGWDILLVRNADGFQIGIEAKLRFGTDVINQCLEEYGAYDADRMGPDCRAVLVPYDAPGGFGLICAYIGLTIIRVRSQQQTDALPRFYRPEVFEPGLPGDKHGINQKHWYEWAPAHRHRLPDYVPDVVAGSPSPVQLTDWKIAAIKIAIILEKRGFLIRADFKHVNIDHRRWLPSGNGWLVLDGGVYRASRGFPDFKVQHPRVYGEIAADYDKWKPADPVGPLPLPEPKQEQML
;
A
#
# COMPACT_ATOMS: atom_id res chain seq x y z
N MET A 1 -14.11 36.21 -16.46
CA MET A 1 -14.83 34.96 -16.14
C MET A 1 -14.26 34.40 -14.85
N ALA A 2 -15.10 34.12 -13.84
CA ALA A 2 -14.63 33.48 -12.61
C ALA A 2 -14.07 32.09 -12.94
N LYS A 3 -12.89 31.77 -12.41
CA LYS A 3 -12.28 30.45 -12.57
C LYS A 3 -13.22 29.44 -11.90
N ALA A 4 -13.75 28.47 -12.65
CA ALA A 4 -14.57 27.42 -12.08
C ALA A 4 -13.81 26.76 -10.92
N ALA A 5 -14.49 26.55 -9.79
CA ALA A 5 -13.89 25.87 -8.65
C ALA A 5 -13.40 24.48 -9.09
N LYS A 6 -12.22 24.08 -8.63
CA LYS A 6 -11.73 22.74 -8.92
C LYS A 6 -12.65 21.73 -8.22
N PRO A 7 -13.05 20.63 -8.89
CA PRO A 7 -13.96 19.64 -8.31
C PRO A 7 -13.35 18.85 -7.14
N PHE A 8 -12.02 18.84 -7.03
CA PHE A 8 -11.25 18.21 -5.95
C PHE A 8 -10.11 19.15 -5.55
N GLU A 9 -9.83 19.23 -4.24
CA GLU A 9 -8.75 20.06 -3.71
C GLU A 9 -7.40 19.37 -3.88
N THR A 10 -7.35 18.05 -3.63
CA THR A 10 -6.13 17.22 -3.69
C THR A 10 -6.36 15.91 -4.47
N GLU A 11 -5.28 15.26 -4.93
CA GLU A 11 -5.34 13.88 -5.44
C GLU A 11 -5.89 12.91 -4.37
N ALA A 12 -5.59 13.13 -3.10
CA ALA A 12 -6.12 12.30 -2.01
C ALA A 12 -7.66 12.37 -1.92
N ASP A 13 -8.27 13.55 -2.15
CA ASP A 13 -9.73 13.68 -2.19
C ASP A 13 -10.34 12.94 -3.38
N LEU A 14 -9.65 12.98 -4.53
CA LEU A 14 -10.04 12.24 -5.74
C LEU A 14 -9.99 10.72 -5.49
N CYS A 15 -8.89 10.21 -4.93
CA CYS A 15 -8.72 8.80 -4.58
C CYS A 15 -9.76 8.36 -3.54
N LYS A 16 -9.97 9.15 -2.49
CA LYS A 16 -10.97 8.88 -1.45
C LYS A 16 -12.37 8.77 -2.03
N ARG A 17 -12.74 9.67 -2.94
CA ARG A 17 -14.04 9.65 -3.64
C ARG A 17 -14.21 8.37 -4.46
N PHE A 18 -13.19 8.00 -5.23
CA PHE A 18 -13.19 6.76 -6.01
C PHE A 18 -13.32 5.53 -5.11
N ILE A 19 -12.49 5.42 -4.07
CA ILE A 19 -12.50 4.30 -3.12
C ILE A 19 -13.86 4.15 -2.43
N SER A 20 -14.48 5.26 -2.02
CA SER A 20 -15.80 5.25 -1.35
C SER A 20 -16.94 4.74 -2.25
N ALA A 21 -16.73 4.70 -3.56
CA ALA A 21 -17.71 4.27 -4.55
C ALA A 21 -17.40 2.88 -5.14
N LEU A 22 -16.35 2.21 -4.66
CA LEU A 22 -16.01 0.86 -5.13
C LEU A 22 -17.17 -0.11 -4.84
N PRO A 23 -17.53 -0.97 -5.81
CA PRO A 23 -18.47 -2.05 -5.55
C PRO A 23 -17.85 -3.09 -4.61
N GLU A 24 -18.70 -3.93 -4.02
CA GLU A 24 -18.24 -5.08 -3.23
C GLU A 24 -17.33 -6.00 -4.06
N GLY A 25 -16.40 -6.67 -3.38
CA GLY A 25 -15.46 -7.60 -4.02
C GLY A 25 -14.18 -6.97 -4.54
N TRP A 26 -13.95 -5.67 -4.29
CA TRP A 26 -12.70 -4.98 -4.62
C TRP A 26 -12.02 -4.43 -3.37
N THR A 27 -10.71 -4.62 -3.28
CA THR A 27 -9.88 -4.14 -2.17
C THR A 27 -8.80 -3.19 -2.71
N PRO A 28 -8.78 -1.92 -2.26
CA PRO A 28 -7.72 -0.98 -2.63
C PRO A 28 -6.48 -1.17 -1.73
N TYR A 29 -5.34 -1.42 -2.34
CA TYR A 29 -4.03 -1.36 -1.69
C TYR A 29 -3.40 -0.02 -2.02
N ASN A 30 -3.60 0.95 -1.13
CA ASN A 30 -3.13 2.32 -1.33
C ASN A 30 -1.60 2.36 -1.29
N GLU A 31 -0.99 3.12 -2.21
CA GLU A 31 0.44 3.42 -2.24
C GLU A 31 1.31 2.15 -2.29
N HIS A 32 0.89 1.19 -3.11
CA HIS A 32 1.50 -0.13 -3.17
C HIS A 32 2.06 -0.43 -4.56
N ALA A 33 3.22 -1.10 -4.58
CA ALA A 33 3.92 -1.50 -5.80
C ALA A 33 4.20 -0.35 -6.80
N GLY A 34 4.31 0.88 -6.29
CA GLY A 34 4.56 2.08 -7.10
C GLY A 34 3.30 2.75 -7.65
N TRP A 35 2.11 2.26 -7.31
CA TRP A 35 0.82 2.83 -7.71
C TRP A 35 0.17 3.60 -6.57
N ASP A 36 -0.48 4.73 -6.88
CA ASP A 36 -1.33 5.44 -5.90
C ASP A 36 -2.42 4.50 -5.34
N ILE A 37 -3.01 3.65 -6.20
CA ILE A 37 -3.91 2.56 -5.80
C ILE A 37 -3.59 1.31 -6.64
N LEU A 38 -3.18 0.23 -5.98
CA LEU A 38 -3.27 -1.12 -6.58
C LEU A 38 -4.61 -1.73 -6.19
N LEU A 39 -5.56 -1.73 -7.10
CA LEU A 39 -6.90 -2.25 -6.86
C LEU A 39 -6.95 -3.75 -7.18
N VAL A 40 -7.44 -4.56 -6.23
CA VAL A 40 -7.45 -6.01 -6.33
C VAL A 40 -8.87 -6.55 -6.27
N ARG A 41 -9.23 -7.42 -7.21
CA ARG A 41 -10.49 -8.17 -7.17
C ARG A 41 -10.34 -9.39 -6.25
N ASN A 42 -11.22 -9.50 -5.27
CA ASN A 42 -11.13 -10.52 -4.23
C ASN A 42 -11.38 -11.94 -4.76
N ALA A 43 -12.13 -12.09 -5.86
CA ALA A 43 -12.54 -13.39 -6.39
C ALA A 43 -11.38 -14.18 -7.00
N ASP A 44 -10.43 -13.52 -7.67
CA ASP A 44 -9.40 -14.14 -8.49
C ASP A 44 -8.04 -13.44 -8.45
N GLY A 45 -7.92 -12.38 -7.64
CA GLY A 45 -6.71 -11.59 -7.48
C GLY A 45 -6.36 -10.75 -8.71
N PHE A 46 -7.31 -10.46 -9.61
CA PHE A 46 -7.11 -9.53 -10.73
C PHE A 46 -6.70 -8.15 -10.23
N GLN A 47 -5.68 -7.55 -10.83
CA GLN A 47 -5.06 -6.31 -10.38
C GLN A 47 -5.22 -5.18 -11.40
N ILE A 48 -5.51 -3.99 -10.88
CA ILE A 48 -5.51 -2.74 -11.64
C ILE A 48 -4.55 -1.78 -10.96
N GLY A 49 -3.48 -1.40 -11.66
CA GLY A 49 -2.61 -0.31 -11.23
C GLY A 49 -3.24 1.03 -11.60
N ILE A 50 -3.40 1.93 -10.64
CA ILE A 50 -4.06 3.21 -10.83
C ILE A 50 -3.16 4.34 -10.34
N GLU A 51 -2.86 5.28 -11.24
CA GLU A 51 -2.23 6.58 -10.93
C GLU A 51 -3.26 7.70 -10.92
N ALA A 52 -3.23 8.57 -9.92
CA ALA A 52 -4.17 9.67 -9.77
C ALA A 52 -3.51 11.02 -10.08
N LYS A 53 -4.21 11.83 -10.90
CA LYS A 53 -3.86 13.25 -11.09
C LYS A 53 -5.08 14.13 -11.24
N LEU A 54 -5.02 15.31 -10.61
CA LEU A 54 -6.03 16.35 -10.84
C LEU A 54 -5.99 16.93 -12.25
N ARG A 55 -4.80 16.95 -12.87
CA ARG A 55 -4.63 17.38 -14.26
C ARG A 55 -4.10 16.23 -15.08
N PHE A 56 -4.90 15.82 -16.06
CA PHE A 56 -4.48 14.82 -17.02
C PHE A 56 -3.40 15.37 -17.96
N GLY A 57 -2.28 14.67 -18.05
CA GLY A 57 -1.10 15.08 -18.81
C GLY A 57 -0.21 13.90 -19.16
N THR A 58 0.89 14.18 -19.87
CA THR A 58 1.85 13.15 -20.29
C THR A 58 2.58 12.50 -19.11
N ASP A 59 2.80 13.24 -18.02
CA ASP A 59 3.56 12.74 -16.87
C ASP A 59 2.85 11.56 -16.19
N VAL A 60 1.52 11.62 -16.05
CA VAL A 60 0.76 10.51 -15.45
C VAL A 60 0.63 9.31 -16.38
N ILE A 61 0.60 9.56 -17.70
CA ILE A 61 0.69 8.49 -18.69
C ILE A 61 2.03 7.77 -18.53
N ASN A 62 3.13 8.52 -18.43
CA ASN A 62 4.46 7.95 -18.21
C ASN A 62 4.57 7.18 -16.89
N GLN A 63 3.90 7.63 -15.82
CA GLN A 63 3.87 6.91 -14.54
C GLN A 63 3.14 5.55 -14.64
N CYS A 64 2.10 5.46 -15.47
CA CYS A 64 1.41 4.20 -15.74
C CYS A 64 2.18 3.26 -16.68
N LEU A 65 3.09 3.80 -17.48
CA LEU A 65 3.94 3.02 -18.37
C LEU A 65 5.19 2.60 -17.62
N GLU A 66 5.74 1.45 -17.95
CA GLU A 66 7.06 1.09 -17.41
C GLU A 66 8.09 2.05 -17.98
N GLU A 67 8.98 2.56 -17.12
CA GLU A 67 9.99 3.60 -17.42
C GLU A 67 10.82 3.30 -18.68
N TYR A 68 10.88 2.04 -19.09
CA TYR A 68 11.50 1.56 -20.33
C TYR A 68 10.65 0.41 -20.89
N GLY A 69 9.71 0.68 -21.79
CA GLY A 69 8.91 -0.33 -22.51
C GLY A 69 9.70 -1.34 -23.37
N ALA A 70 10.96 -1.60 -23.03
CA ALA A 70 11.83 -2.60 -23.60
C ALA A 70 12.57 -3.28 -22.45
N TYR A 71 12.44 -4.61 -22.36
CA TYR A 71 13.44 -5.61 -21.96
C TYR A 71 12.97 -6.69 -20.97
N ASP A 72 11.98 -6.47 -20.11
CA ASP A 72 11.55 -7.48 -19.13
C ASP A 72 10.08 -7.88 -19.30
N ALA A 73 9.81 -8.75 -20.30
CA ALA A 73 8.47 -9.30 -20.54
C ALA A 73 7.94 -10.14 -19.35
N ASP A 74 8.81 -10.53 -18.42
CA ASP A 74 8.50 -11.28 -17.21
C ASP A 74 8.37 -10.40 -15.94
N ARG A 75 8.52 -9.07 -16.09
CA ARG A 75 8.39 -8.15 -14.96
C ARG A 75 7.00 -8.24 -14.33
N MET A 76 6.99 -8.14 -13.00
CA MET A 76 5.74 -8.13 -12.24
C MET A 76 4.93 -6.86 -12.56
N GLY A 77 3.62 -7.01 -12.77
CA GLY A 77 2.73 -5.89 -13.08
C GLY A 77 1.26 -6.20 -12.80
N PRO A 78 0.38 -5.20 -12.87
CA PRO A 78 -1.06 -5.42 -12.78
C PRO A 78 -1.63 -5.97 -14.10
N ASP A 79 -2.79 -6.62 -14.04
CA ASP A 79 -3.51 -7.11 -15.22
C ASP A 79 -4.01 -5.95 -16.09
N CYS A 80 -4.47 -4.85 -15.48
CA CYS A 80 -4.85 -3.62 -16.17
C CYS A 80 -4.16 -2.40 -15.57
N ARG A 81 -4.11 -1.32 -16.35
CA ARG A 81 -3.53 -0.04 -15.95
C ARG A 81 -4.50 1.09 -16.22
N ALA A 82 -4.56 2.04 -15.30
CA ALA A 82 -5.48 3.15 -15.41
C ALA A 82 -4.94 4.46 -14.82
N VAL A 83 -5.47 5.55 -15.35
CA VAL A 83 -5.30 6.89 -14.81
C VAL A 83 -6.63 7.35 -14.20
N LEU A 84 -6.60 7.78 -12.94
CA LEU A 84 -7.72 8.37 -12.22
C LEU A 84 -7.67 9.90 -12.34
N VAL A 85 -8.73 10.50 -12.87
CA VAL A 85 -8.81 11.96 -13.08
C VAL A 85 -10.20 12.51 -12.71
N PRO A 86 -10.32 13.82 -12.41
CA PRO A 86 -11.61 14.47 -12.30
C PRO A 86 -12.44 14.34 -13.58
N TYR A 87 -13.76 14.33 -13.43
CA TYR A 87 -14.68 14.10 -14.55
C TYR A 87 -14.50 15.08 -15.72
N ASP A 88 -14.34 16.35 -15.37
CA ASP A 88 -14.14 17.49 -16.25
C ASP A 88 -12.67 17.72 -16.63
N ALA A 89 -11.75 16.82 -16.24
CA ALA A 89 -10.35 16.93 -16.60
C ALA A 89 -10.22 17.02 -18.14
N PRO A 90 -9.48 18.03 -18.65
CA PRO A 90 -9.35 18.26 -20.08
C PRO A 90 -8.98 16.99 -20.84
N GLY A 91 -9.74 16.70 -21.90
CA GLY A 91 -9.47 15.60 -22.81
C GLY A 91 -8.37 15.95 -23.82
N GLY A 92 -7.72 14.93 -24.35
CA GLY A 92 -6.73 15.07 -25.43
C GLY A 92 -6.00 13.77 -25.73
N PHE A 93 -5.73 12.99 -24.68
CA PHE A 93 -5.01 11.72 -24.82
C PHE A 93 -5.92 10.48 -24.83
N GLY A 94 -7.25 10.63 -24.85
CA GLY A 94 -8.18 9.48 -24.76
C GLY A 94 -7.94 8.41 -25.82
N LEU A 95 -7.74 8.82 -27.08
CA LEU A 95 -7.44 7.91 -28.19
C LEU A 95 -6.06 7.24 -28.02
N ILE A 96 -5.06 8.01 -27.58
CA ILE A 96 -3.69 7.51 -27.37
C ILE A 96 -3.68 6.50 -26.21
N CYS A 97 -4.31 6.83 -25.08
CA CYS A 97 -4.44 5.93 -23.94
C CYS A 97 -5.14 4.63 -24.32
N ALA A 98 -6.26 4.71 -25.05
CA ALA A 98 -6.94 3.52 -25.56
C ALA A 98 -6.02 2.67 -26.46
N TYR A 99 -5.22 3.30 -27.33
CA TYR A 99 -4.30 2.61 -28.22
C TYR A 99 -3.14 1.92 -27.49
N ILE A 100 -2.61 2.53 -26.43
CA ILE A 100 -1.50 1.99 -25.64
C ILE A 100 -1.97 1.12 -24.46
N GLY A 101 -3.26 0.81 -24.36
CA GLY A 101 -3.78 -0.07 -23.31
C GLY A 101 -3.90 0.57 -21.92
N LEU A 102 -4.16 1.88 -21.84
CA LEU A 102 -4.44 2.60 -20.60
C LEU A 102 -5.91 3.03 -20.51
N THR A 103 -6.53 2.71 -19.38
CA THR A 103 -7.90 3.11 -19.07
C THR A 103 -7.90 4.49 -18.41
N ILE A 104 -8.81 5.40 -18.80
CA ILE A 104 -8.98 6.67 -18.09
C ILE A 104 -10.26 6.55 -17.24
N ILE A 105 -10.09 6.50 -15.92
CA ILE A 105 -11.19 6.51 -14.96
C ILE A 105 -11.49 7.97 -14.60
N ARG A 106 -12.71 8.41 -14.93
CA ARG A 106 -13.20 9.76 -14.67
C ARG A 106 -14.10 9.76 -13.45
N VAL A 107 -13.77 10.57 -12.44
CA VAL A 107 -14.49 10.61 -11.16
C VAL A 107 -15.25 11.93 -11.00
N ARG A 108 -16.53 11.84 -10.65
CA ARG A 108 -17.38 12.98 -10.31
C ARG A 108 -17.24 13.35 -8.84
N SER A 109 -17.13 14.64 -8.57
CA SER A 109 -17.22 15.17 -7.20
C SER A 109 -18.63 15.00 -6.64
N GLN A 110 -18.78 15.14 -5.32
CA GLN A 110 -20.09 15.11 -4.66
C GLN A 110 -21.02 16.20 -5.22
N GLN A 111 -20.50 17.41 -5.45
CA GLN A 111 -21.27 18.51 -6.03
C GLN A 111 -21.79 18.17 -7.44
N GLN A 112 -20.97 17.50 -8.27
CA GLN A 112 -21.38 17.09 -9.61
C GLN A 112 -22.47 16.01 -9.58
N THR A 113 -22.41 15.07 -8.63
CA THR A 113 -23.47 14.07 -8.47
C THR A 113 -24.76 14.68 -7.91
N ASP A 114 -24.66 15.65 -7.00
CA ASP A 114 -25.82 16.28 -6.36
C ASP A 114 -26.55 17.27 -7.28
N ALA A 115 -25.83 17.87 -8.24
CA ALA A 115 -26.39 18.79 -9.21
C ALA A 115 -27.27 18.10 -10.28
N LEU A 116 -27.24 16.76 -10.37
CA LEU A 116 -28.00 16.01 -11.37
C LEU A 116 -29.42 15.69 -10.87
N PRO A 117 -30.43 15.60 -11.77
CA PRO A 117 -31.81 15.35 -11.38
C PRO A 117 -31.95 14.04 -10.60
N ARG A 118 -32.78 13.99 -9.54
CA ARG A 118 -32.92 12.81 -8.64
C ARG A 118 -33.31 11.50 -9.34
N PHE A 119 -33.95 11.57 -10.51
CA PHE A 119 -34.33 10.41 -11.32
C PHE A 119 -33.14 9.83 -12.12
N TYR A 120 -32.04 10.56 -12.18
CA TYR A 120 -30.78 10.16 -12.79
C TYR A 120 -29.73 9.99 -11.68
N ARG A 121 -29.35 8.76 -11.37
CA ARG A 121 -28.23 8.49 -10.46
C ARG A 121 -26.97 8.26 -11.30
N PRO A 122 -26.13 9.29 -11.53
CA PRO A 122 -24.88 9.09 -12.25
C PRO A 122 -23.98 8.13 -11.46
N GLU A 123 -23.22 7.30 -12.19
CA GLU A 123 -22.12 6.58 -11.58
C GLU A 123 -21.07 7.60 -11.08
N VAL A 124 -20.51 7.34 -9.89
CA VAL A 124 -19.49 8.21 -9.30
C VAL A 124 -18.24 8.23 -10.17
N PHE A 125 -17.92 7.12 -10.83
CA PHE A 125 -16.83 7.03 -11.78
C PHE A 125 -17.23 6.26 -13.03
N GLU A 126 -16.55 6.54 -14.14
CA GLU A 126 -16.69 5.79 -15.39
C GLU A 126 -15.31 5.61 -16.06
N PRO A 127 -15.06 4.50 -16.79
CA PRO A 127 -15.94 3.34 -16.93
C PRO A 127 -16.06 2.56 -15.62
N GLY A 128 -17.14 1.79 -15.47
CA GLY A 128 -17.24 0.83 -14.36
C GLY A 128 -16.13 -0.24 -14.42
N LEU A 129 -15.79 -0.82 -13.28
CA LEU A 129 -14.73 -1.84 -13.14
C LEU A 129 -15.02 -3.11 -13.98
N PRO A 130 -13.98 -3.87 -14.36
CA PRO A 130 -14.17 -5.08 -15.16
C PRO A 130 -14.82 -6.19 -14.33
N GLY A 131 -15.87 -6.81 -14.86
CA GLY A 131 -16.54 -7.95 -14.21
C GLY A 131 -15.74 -9.26 -14.24
N ASP A 132 -16.21 -10.25 -13.49
CA ASP A 132 -15.55 -11.54 -13.20
C ASP A 132 -15.54 -12.52 -14.39
N LYS A 133 -16.45 -12.33 -15.33
CA LYS A 133 -16.54 -13.05 -16.61
C LYS A 133 -16.56 -12.01 -17.69
N HIS A 134 -16.20 -12.39 -18.93
CA HIS A 134 -16.19 -11.51 -20.10
C HIS A 134 -17.42 -10.60 -20.21
N GLY A 135 -17.39 -9.44 -19.56
CA GLY A 135 -18.59 -8.78 -19.04
C GLY A 135 -18.71 -7.31 -19.42
N ILE A 136 -19.64 -6.62 -18.74
CA ILE A 136 -19.96 -5.21 -18.98
C ILE A 136 -18.69 -4.38 -18.69
N ASN A 137 -18.37 -3.43 -19.59
CA ASN A 137 -17.18 -2.56 -19.58
C ASN A 137 -15.84 -3.14 -20.05
N GLN A 138 -15.75 -4.41 -20.49
CA GLN A 138 -14.49 -4.98 -21.00
C GLN A 138 -13.83 -4.19 -22.13
N LYS A 139 -14.63 -3.57 -23.00
CA LYS A 139 -14.10 -2.74 -24.10
C LYS A 139 -13.27 -1.54 -23.63
N HIS A 140 -13.30 -1.22 -22.34
CA HIS A 140 -12.56 -0.12 -21.73
C HIS A 140 -11.36 -0.57 -20.91
N TRP A 141 -11.20 -1.87 -20.65
CA TRP A 141 -10.15 -2.42 -19.80
C TRP A 141 -9.21 -3.28 -20.65
N TYR A 142 -7.95 -2.86 -20.73
CA TYR A 142 -6.94 -3.48 -21.57
C TYR A 142 -6.05 -4.38 -20.72
N GLU A 143 -6.12 -5.69 -20.95
CA GLU A 143 -5.30 -6.66 -20.24
C GLU A 143 -3.86 -6.67 -20.77
N TRP A 144 -2.90 -6.56 -19.85
CA TRP A 144 -1.47 -6.59 -20.13
C TRP A 144 -0.85 -7.98 -19.96
N ALA A 145 -1.62 -8.94 -19.41
CA ALA A 145 -1.21 -10.33 -19.18
C ALA A 145 0.21 -10.47 -18.59
N PRO A 146 0.48 -9.86 -17.42
CA PRO A 146 1.81 -9.93 -16.81
C PRO A 146 2.17 -11.36 -16.45
N ALA A 147 3.45 -11.75 -16.62
CA ALA A 147 3.92 -13.08 -16.23
C ALA A 147 3.66 -13.36 -14.73
N HIS A 148 3.78 -12.31 -13.92
CA HIS A 148 3.52 -12.34 -12.50
C HIS A 148 2.79 -11.07 -12.05
N ARG A 149 1.77 -11.22 -11.21
CA ARG A 149 1.11 -10.09 -10.56
C ARG A 149 1.98 -9.48 -9.47
N HIS A 150 1.73 -8.23 -9.09
CA HIS A 150 2.37 -7.65 -7.91
C HIS A 150 2.07 -8.50 -6.67
N ARG A 151 3.10 -8.74 -5.85
CA ARG A 151 2.91 -9.38 -4.54
C ARG A 151 2.13 -8.42 -3.65
N LEU A 152 1.09 -8.94 -3.03
CA LEU A 152 0.30 -8.19 -2.07
C LEU A 152 0.93 -8.34 -0.68
N PRO A 153 0.91 -7.29 0.14
CA PRO A 153 1.32 -7.40 1.53
C PRO A 153 0.33 -8.25 2.31
N ASP A 154 0.79 -8.88 3.39
CA ASP A 154 -0.05 -9.68 4.31
C ASP A 154 -1.23 -8.86 4.88
N TYR A 155 -1.05 -7.53 4.99
CA TYR A 155 -2.03 -6.60 5.55
C TYR A 155 -2.27 -5.46 4.59
N VAL A 156 -3.55 -5.07 4.41
CA VAL A 156 -3.93 -3.96 3.53
C VAL A 156 -3.39 -2.65 4.13
N PRO A 157 -2.62 -1.83 3.38
CA PRO A 157 -2.11 -0.55 3.86
C PRO A 157 -3.21 0.36 4.41
N ASP A 158 -2.97 1.02 5.54
CA ASP A 158 -3.86 2.02 6.15
C ASP A 158 -3.49 3.47 5.79
N VAL A 159 -2.65 3.63 4.76
CA VAL A 159 -2.23 4.93 4.24
C VAL A 159 -3.26 5.53 3.29
N VAL A 160 -3.24 6.85 3.18
CA VAL A 160 -4.09 7.60 2.24
C VAL A 160 -3.48 7.52 0.84
N ALA A 161 -4.26 7.07 -0.14
CA ALA A 161 -3.87 7.07 -1.55
C ALA A 161 -3.81 8.49 -2.13
N GLY A 162 -2.89 8.74 -3.07
CA GLY A 162 -2.69 10.03 -3.73
C GLY A 162 -2.10 11.10 -2.82
N SER A 163 -1.54 10.72 -1.67
CA SER A 163 -0.86 11.64 -0.76
C SER A 163 0.61 11.77 -1.17
N PRO A 164 1.20 12.97 -1.22
CA PRO A 164 2.62 13.10 -1.52
C PRO A 164 3.48 12.42 -0.44
N SER A 165 4.33 11.49 -0.87
CA SER A 165 5.29 10.76 -0.01
C SER A 165 4.67 10.13 1.26
N PRO A 166 3.66 9.25 1.11
CA PRO A 166 3.06 8.59 2.27
C PRO A 166 4.05 7.59 2.88
N VAL A 167 3.92 7.35 4.18
CA VAL A 167 4.76 6.39 4.87
C VAL A 167 4.29 4.97 4.54
N GLN A 168 4.83 4.41 3.46
CA GLN A 168 4.41 3.12 2.92
C GLN A 168 4.54 1.97 3.94
N LEU A 169 3.54 1.10 3.95
CA LEU A 169 3.56 -0.16 4.68
C LEU A 169 4.38 -1.19 3.88
N THR A 170 5.70 -1.11 4.00
CA THR A 170 6.61 -2.08 3.36
C THR A 170 6.66 -3.40 4.12
N ASP A 171 7.13 -4.47 3.48
CA ASP A 171 7.41 -5.77 4.14
C ASP A 171 8.32 -5.60 5.36
N TRP A 172 9.32 -4.73 5.24
CA TRP A 172 10.21 -4.38 6.35
C TRP A 172 9.43 -3.75 7.51
N LYS A 173 8.41 -2.93 7.23
CA LYS A 173 7.62 -2.27 8.25
C LYS A 173 6.65 -3.22 8.95
N ILE A 174 6.04 -4.16 8.21
CA ILE A 174 5.25 -5.26 8.80
C ILE A 174 6.15 -6.09 9.72
N ALA A 175 7.36 -6.44 9.28
CA ALA A 175 8.35 -7.13 10.10
C ALA A 175 8.76 -6.32 11.35
N ALA A 176 8.95 -5.01 11.21
CA ALA A 176 9.26 -4.12 12.33
C ALA A 176 8.11 -4.05 13.36
N ILE A 177 6.85 -4.01 12.91
CA ILE A 177 5.67 -4.05 13.78
C ILE A 177 5.61 -5.39 14.53
N LYS A 178 5.86 -6.52 13.86
CA LYS A 178 5.94 -7.85 14.51
C LYS A 178 6.98 -7.87 15.64
N ILE A 179 8.16 -7.27 15.44
CA ILE A 179 9.19 -7.12 16.48
C ILE A 179 8.69 -6.27 17.66
N ALA A 180 8.01 -5.15 17.39
CA ALA A 180 7.44 -4.31 18.44
C ALA A 180 6.38 -5.05 19.28
N ILE A 181 5.52 -5.85 18.64
CA ILE A 181 4.49 -6.65 19.33
C ILE A 181 5.11 -7.73 20.21
N ILE A 182 6.15 -8.44 19.73
CA ILE A 182 6.87 -9.43 20.55
C ILE A 182 7.48 -8.75 21.77
N LEU A 183 8.10 -7.58 21.59
CA LEU A 183 8.70 -6.82 22.69
C LEU A 183 7.67 -6.38 23.72
N GLU A 184 6.48 -5.94 23.29
CA GLU A 184 5.40 -5.55 24.18
C GLU A 184 4.81 -6.74 24.95
N LYS A 185 4.56 -7.87 24.29
CA LYS A 185 3.97 -9.06 24.93
C LYS A 185 4.94 -9.79 25.86
N ARG A 186 6.21 -9.90 25.47
CA ARG A 186 7.22 -10.69 26.20
C ARG A 186 8.13 -9.84 27.09
N GLY A 187 8.21 -8.52 26.85
CA GLY A 187 9.08 -7.58 27.59
C GLY A 187 10.56 -7.60 27.18
N PHE A 188 10.95 -8.51 26.28
CA PHE A 188 12.31 -8.59 25.74
C PHE A 188 12.32 -9.31 24.38
N LEU A 189 13.39 -9.10 23.62
CA LEU A 189 13.68 -9.73 22.33
C LEU A 189 14.95 -10.59 22.42
N ILE A 190 15.06 -11.62 21.59
CA ILE A 190 16.24 -12.47 21.42
C ILE A 190 16.61 -12.54 19.94
N ARG A 191 17.84 -12.93 19.63
CA ARG A 191 18.33 -12.98 18.25
C ARG A 191 17.49 -13.90 17.35
N ALA A 192 16.89 -14.94 17.93
CA ALA A 192 16.02 -15.86 17.20
C ALA A 192 14.75 -15.18 16.67
N ASP A 193 14.18 -14.18 17.36
CA ASP A 193 12.96 -13.50 16.89
C ASP A 193 13.24 -12.70 15.61
N PHE A 194 14.38 -12.01 15.55
CA PHE A 194 14.80 -11.26 14.35
C PHE A 194 14.99 -12.19 13.16
N LYS A 195 15.56 -13.38 13.39
CA LYS A 195 15.69 -14.41 12.35
C LYS A 195 14.33 -14.94 11.90
N HIS A 196 13.42 -15.20 12.85
CA HIS A 196 12.06 -15.69 12.58
C HIS A 196 11.24 -14.70 11.74
N VAL A 197 11.34 -13.41 12.07
CA VAL A 197 10.63 -12.32 11.37
C VAL A 197 11.40 -11.84 10.13
N ASN A 198 12.57 -12.42 9.85
CA ASN A 198 13.43 -12.12 8.70
C ASN A 198 13.85 -10.63 8.61
N ILE A 199 14.32 -10.05 9.73
CA ILE A 199 14.77 -8.66 9.80
C ILE A 199 16.16 -8.54 10.44
N ASP A 200 17.01 -7.67 9.89
CA ASP A 200 18.38 -7.50 10.40
C ASP A 200 18.40 -6.72 11.73
N HIS A 201 18.64 -7.45 12.83
CA HIS A 201 18.79 -6.89 14.18
C HIS A 201 19.83 -5.76 14.30
N ARG A 202 20.89 -5.74 13.45
CA ARG A 202 21.96 -4.73 13.55
C ARG A 202 21.48 -3.32 13.27
N ARG A 203 20.42 -3.16 12.45
CA ARG A 203 19.82 -1.85 12.17
C ARG A 203 19.10 -1.25 13.38
N TRP A 204 18.74 -2.07 14.36
CA TRP A 204 17.99 -1.67 15.54
C TRP A 204 18.89 -1.24 16.71
N LEU A 205 20.16 -1.66 16.71
CA LEU A 205 21.15 -1.39 17.75
C LEU A 205 21.71 0.03 17.66
N PRO A 206 22.47 0.51 18.67
CA PRO A 206 23.08 1.86 18.67
C PRO A 206 23.99 2.16 17.48
N SER A 207 24.61 1.13 16.88
CA SER A 207 25.40 1.26 15.65
C SER A 207 24.55 1.57 14.40
N GLY A 208 23.24 1.37 14.48
CA GLY A 208 22.26 1.74 13.47
C GLY A 208 21.39 2.88 13.97
N ASN A 209 20.13 2.59 14.30
CA ASN A 209 19.17 3.60 14.73
C ASN A 209 19.09 3.81 16.24
N GLY A 210 19.71 2.93 17.05
CA GLY A 210 19.70 3.02 18.51
C GLY A 210 18.34 2.80 19.17
N TRP A 211 17.43 2.09 18.51
CA TRP A 211 16.09 1.77 19.03
C TRP A 211 16.10 0.68 20.11
N LEU A 212 17.09 -0.21 20.09
CA LEU A 212 17.25 -1.29 21.05
C LEU A 212 18.61 -1.24 21.73
N VAL A 213 18.65 -1.71 22.98
CA VAL A 213 19.88 -1.95 23.74
C VAL A 213 20.00 -3.43 24.08
N LEU A 214 21.22 -3.94 24.09
CA LEU A 214 21.52 -5.29 24.55
C LEU A 214 21.80 -5.22 26.05
N ASP A 215 20.94 -5.85 26.84
CA ASP A 215 21.00 -5.86 28.30
C ASP A 215 20.78 -7.29 28.79
N GLY A 216 21.72 -7.84 29.55
CA GLY A 216 21.56 -9.19 30.11
C GLY A 216 21.41 -10.31 29.06
N GLY A 217 22.01 -10.17 27.87
CA GLY A 217 21.89 -11.16 26.78
C GLY A 217 20.58 -11.08 25.97
N VAL A 218 19.68 -10.15 26.31
CA VAL A 218 18.42 -9.91 25.60
C VAL A 218 18.35 -8.47 25.08
N TYR A 219 17.53 -8.24 24.05
CA TYR A 219 17.30 -6.91 23.50
C TYR A 219 16.09 -6.25 24.17
N ARG A 220 16.25 -4.99 24.59
CA ARG A 220 15.19 -4.18 25.22
C ARG A 220 15.01 -2.86 24.48
N ALA A 221 13.81 -2.27 24.56
CA ALA A 221 13.53 -0.95 24.02
C ALA A 221 14.45 0.10 24.65
N SER A 222 15.04 0.95 23.81
CA SER A 222 15.67 2.19 24.25
C SER A 222 14.62 3.32 24.30
N ARG A 223 15.02 4.51 24.80
CA ARG A 223 14.18 5.71 24.79
C ARG A 223 13.77 6.16 23.38
N GLY A 224 14.52 5.77 22.35
CA GLY A 224 14.27 6.14 20.95
C GLY A 224 13.45 5.11 20.17
N PHE A 225 12.86 4.10 20.82
CA PHE A 225 12.10 3.06 20.13
C PHE A 225 10.88 3.67 19.40
N PRO A 226 10.66 3.38 18.10
CA PRO A 226 9.55 3.97 17.35
C PRO A 226 8.19 3.51 17.86
N ASP A 227 7.25 4.45 17.95
CA ASP A 227 5.85 4.11 18.20
C ASP A 227 5.13 3.77 16.90
N PHE A 228 5.12 2.47 16.57
CA PHE A 228 4.43 1.98 15.38
C PHE A 228 2.91 1.98 15.52
N LYS A 229 2.34 2.03 16.75
CA LYS A 229 0.89 2.08 16.96
C LYS A 229 0.31 3.41 16.50
N VAL A 230 1.05 4.51 16.72
CA VAL A 230 0.66 5.84 16.25
C VAL A 230 0.74 5.94 14.73
N GLN A 231 1.72 5.28 14.11
CA GLN A 231 1.93 5.37 12.66
C GLN A 231 0.93 4.52 11.86
N HIS A 232 0.61 3.32 12.34
CA HIS A 232 -0.25 2.36 11.64
C HIS A 232 -1.25 1.70 12.63
N PRO A 233 -2.21 2.46 13.17
CA PRO A 233 -3.05 1.98 14.27
C PRO A 233 -3.90 0.76 13.89
N ARG A 234 -4.46 0.74 12.66
CA ARG A 234 -5.29 -0.37 12.19
C ARG A 234 -4.44 -1.61 11.93
N VAL A 235 -3.37 -1.46 11.14
CA VAL A 235 -2.49 -2.58 10.75
C VAL A 235 -1.78 -3.16 11.97
N TYR A 236 -1.37 -2.33 12.92
CA TYR A 236 -0.81 -2.81 14.19
C TYR A 236 -1.79 -3.71 14.93
N GLY A 237 -3.07 -3.30 15.02
CA GLY A 237 -4.12 -4.09 15.64
C GLY A 237 -4.33 -5.44 14.95
N GLU A 238 -4.36 -5.46 13.62
CA GLU A 238 -4.49 -6.69 12.81
C GLU A 238 -3.30 -7.63 13.03
N ILE A 239 -2.06 -7.12 12.94
CA ILE A 239 -0.84 -7.93 13.18
C ILE A 239 -0.83 -8.49 14.60
N ALA A 240 -1.24 -7.69 15.59
CA ALA A 240 -1.30 -8.10 16.99
C ALA A 240 -2.38 -9.15 17.26
N ALA A 241 -3.52 -9.07 16.57
CA ALA A 241 -4.58 -10.08 16.64
C ALA A 241 -4.12 -11.41 16.06
N ASP A 242 -3.32 -11.38 15.00
CA ASP A 242 -2.75 -12.57 14.36
C ASP A 242 -1.53 -13.15 15.08
N TYR A 243 -1.16 -12.62 16.25
CA TYR A 243 0.05 -13.00 16.99
C TYR A 243 0.25 -14.52 17.11
N ASP A 244 -0.78 -15.27 17.46
CA ASP A 244 -0.65 -16.73 17.62
C ASP A 244 -0.40 -17.49 16.32
N LYS A 245 -0.71 -16.89 15.16
CA LYS A 245 -0.44 -17.49 13.84
C LYS A 245 1.01 -17.35 13.42
N TRP A 246 1.70 -16.31 13.88
CA TRP A 246 3.04 -15.97 13.39
C TRP A 246 4.12 -15.85 14.47
N LYS A 247 3.78 -15.89 15.77
CA LYS A 247 4.76 -15.69 16.85
C LYS A 247 5.93 -16.66 16.76
N PRO A 248 7.16 -16.22 17.13
CA PRO A 248 8.27 -17.14 17.30
C PRO A 248 7.97 -18.13 18.43
N ALA A 249 8.61 -19.29 18.39
CA ALA A 249 8.55 -20.22 19.51
C ALA A 249 9.10 -19.54 20.78
N ASP A 250 8.42 -19.73 21.90
CA ASP A 250 8.92 -19.23 23.17
C ASP A 250 10.28 -19.87 23.48
N PRO A 251 11.28 -19.09 23.95
CA PRO A 251 12.58 -19.65 24.26
C PRO A 251 12.44 -20.72 25.36
N VAL A 252 12.74 -21.97 24.99
CA VAL A 252 12.77 -23.11 25.91
C VAL A 252 14.12 -23.11 26.63
N GLY A 253 14.12 -22.77 27.92
CA GLY A 253 15.31 -22.81 28.78
C GLY A 253 15.59 -21.50 29.51
N PRO A 254 16.46 -21.49 30.54
CA PRO A 254 16.84 -20.29 31.25
C PRO A 254 17.44 -19.27 30.27
N LEU A 255 17.00 -18.02 30.39
CA LEU A 255 17.58 -16.89 29.65
C LEU A 255 19.12 -16.96 29.79
N PRO A 256 19.89 -16.84 28.71
CA PRO A 256 21.34 -16.75 28.83
C PRO A 256 21.67 -15.46 29.55
N LEU A 257 21.79 -15.55 30.89
CA LEU A 257 22.41 -14.52 31.69
C LEU A 257 23.83 -14.36 31.13
N PRO A 258 24.32 -13.13 30.90
CA PRO A 258 25.72 -12.96 30.58
C PRO A 258 26.50 -13.55 31.75
N GLU A 259 27.42 -14.47 31.45
CA GLU A 259 28.39 -14.89 32.45
C GLU A 259 29.03 -13.61 33.03
N PRO A 260 29.08 -13.48 34.37
CA PRO A 260 29.72 -12.32 34.98
C PRO A 260 31.11 -12.23 34.36
N LYS A 261 31.43 -11.08 33.76
CA LYS A 261 32.79 -10.78 33.30
C LYS A 261 33.68 -11.10 34.49
N GLN A 262 34.51 -12.14 34.36
CA GLN A 262 35.60 -12.35 35.29
C GLN A 262 36.41 -11.07 35.28
N GLU A 263 36.32 -10.30 36.37
CA GLU A 263 37.29 -9.27 36.66
C GLU A 263 38.65 -9.96 36.58
N GLN A 264 39.43 -9.57 35.57
CA GLN A 264 40.82 -9.96 35.51
C GLN A 264 41.48 -9.37 36.75
N MET A 265 41.66 -10.20 37.78
CA MET A 265 42.62 -9.93 38.83
C MET A 265 44.00 -9.92 38.18
N LEU A 266 44.51 -8.73 37.93
CA LEU A 266 45.93 -8.39 37.80
C LEU A 266 46.13 -6.94 38.21
#